data_AF-A0A218PW58-F1
#
_entry.id   AF-A0A218PW58-F1
#
_cell.length_a   1.000
_cell.length_b   1.000
_cell.length_c   1.000
_cell.angle_alpha   90.00
_cell.angle_beta   90.00
_cell.angle_gamma   90.00
#
_symmetry.space_group_name_H-M   'P 1'
#
loop_
_entity.id
_entity.type
_entity.pdbx_description
1 polymer ?
#
loop_
_entity_poly.entity_id
_entity_poly.type
_entity_poly.pdbx_seq_one_letter_code
_entity_poly.pdbx_strand_id
1 'polypeptide(L)'
;MLDDYHRQGQEAAARRNQSSLGLAKARFSLRALKPYLLSRWTAWGLMIGTLLGLASISPWTPTPPLLHALARRNCATASELGLAPAQRGELGYWESNDRDADGIACEAWPRRHN
;
A
#
# COMPACT_ATOMS: atom_id res chain seq x y z
N MET A 1 -2.70 -67.54 43.84
CA MET A 1 -3.98 -67.56 43.08
C MET A 1 -4.65 -66.19 43.06
N LEU A 2 -4.76 -65.48 44.19
CA LEU A 2 -5.26 -64.09 44.22
C LEU A 2 -4.40 -63.09 43.43
N ASP A 3 -3.07 -63.26 43.40
CA ASP A 3 -2.17 -62.39 42.64
C ASP A 3 -2.40 -62.46 41.12
N ASP A 4 -2.79 -63.63 40.61
CA ASP A 4 -3.09 -63.83 39.18
C ASP A 4 -4.39 -63.14 38.77
N TYR A 5 -5.38 -63.10 39.68
CA TYR A 5 -6.65 -62.43 39.43
C TYR A 5 -6.48 -60.91 39.28
N HIS A 6 -5.63 -60.29 40.11
CA HIS A 6 -5.31 -58.87 39.98
C HIS A 6 -4.53 -58.56 38.71
N ARG A 7 -3.61 -59.44 38.31
CA ARG A 7 -2.84 -59.28 37.06
C ARG A 7 -3.75 -59.34 35.83
N GLN A 8 -4.66 -60.32 35.77
CA GLN A 8 -5.64 -60.42 34.68
C GLN A 8 -6.60 -59.22 34.64
N GLY A 9 -7.03 -58.70 35.79
CA GLY A 9 -7.88 -57.51 35.87
C GLY A 9 -7.18 -56.24 35.35
N GLN A 10 -5.90 -56.07 35.68
CA GLN A 10 -5.09 -54.92 35.23
C GLN A 10 -4.83 -54.95 33.72
N GLU A 11 -4.57 -56.13 33.15
CA GLU A 11 -4.36 -56.29 31.70
C GLU A 11 -5.64 -56.05 30.90
N ALA A 12 -6.81 -56.46 31.42
CA ALA A 12 -8.10 -56.20 30.79
C ALA A 12 -8.45 -54.70 30.81
N ALA A 13 -8.16 -54.00 31.91
CA ALA A 13 -8.34 -52.55 32.01
C ALA A 13 -7.40 -51.78 31.07
N ALA A 14 -6.14 -52.21 30.95
CA ALA A 14 -5.16 -51.60 30.05
C ALA A 14 -5.55 -51.75 28.56
N ARG A 15 -6.06 -52.91 28.14
CA ARG A 15 -6.55 -53.13 26.76
C ARG A 15 -7.78 -52.26 26.43
N ARG A 16 -8.69 -52.06 27.39
CA ARG A 16 -9.86 -51.18 27.20
C ARG A 16 -9.47 -49.69 27.09
N ASN A 17 -8.36 -49.28 27.72
CA ASN A 17 -7.88 -47.89 27.64
C ASN A 17 -7.04 -47.62 26.37
N GLN A 18 -6.50 -48.65 25.72
CA GLN A 18 -5.77 -48.51 24.46
C GLN A 18 -6.72 -48.42 23.24
N SER A 19 -7.92 -49.00 23.30
CA SER A 19 -8.87 -48.95 22.18
C SER A 19 -9.59 -47.60 22.01
N SER A 20 -9.53 -46.70 23.00
CA SER A 20 -10.07 -45.32 22.91
C SER A 20 -9.09 -44.31 22.29
N LEU A 21 -7.79 -44.67 22.20
CA LEU A 21 -6.76 -43.86 21.54
C LEU A 21 -6.65 -44.14 20.04
N GLY A 22 -7.50 -45.03 19.51
CA GLY A 22 -7.67 -45.25 18.09
C GLY A 22 -8.51 -44.14 17.46
N LEU A 23 -7.84 -43.19 16.81
CA LEU A 23 -8.42 -42.32 15.78
C LEU A 23 -9.62 -41.49 16.27
N ALA A 24 -9.35 -40.52 17.14
CA ALA A 24 -10.01 -39.23 17.02
C ALA A 24 -9.65 -38.69 15.63
N LYS A 25 -10.42 -39.09 14.62
CA LYS A 25 -10.42 -38.53 13.28
C LYS A 25 -10.73 -37.05 13.46
N ALA A 26 -9.70 -36.24 13.65
CA ALA A 26 -9.73 -34.83 13.35
C ALA A 26 -9.90 -34.72 11.83
N ARG A 27 -11.12 -35.00 11.37
CA ARG A 27 -11.66 -34.47 10.13
C ARG A 27 -11.82 -32.99 10.39
N PHE A 28 -10.70 -32.28 10.48
CA PHE A 28 -10.67 -30.83 10.42
C PHE A 28 -11.22 -30.50 9.04
N SER A 29 -12.52 -30.24 9.02
CA SER A 29 -13.28 -30.04 7.81
C SER A 29 -12.65 -28.86 7.09
N LEU A 30 -11.98 -29.10 5.96
CA LEU A 30 -11.44 -28.05 5.09
C LEU A 30 -12.54 -27.05 4.66
N ARG A 31 -13.83 -27.38 4.84
CA ARG A 31 -14.97 -26.48 4.66
C ARG A 31 -15.03 -25.36 5.72
N ALA A 32 -14.43 -25.53 6.90
CA ALA A 32 -14.43 -24.53 7.97
C ALA A 32 -13.43 -23.37 7.73
N LEU A 33 -12.39 -23.59 6.91
CA LEU A 33 -11.36 -22.59 6.59
C LEU A 33 -11.70 -21.74 5.35
N LYS A 34 -12.59 -22.24 4.48
CA LYS A 34 -13.03 -21.56 3.26
C LYS A 34 -13.63 -20.16 3.48
N PRO A 35 -14.53 -19.92 4.47
CA PRO A 35 -15.10 -18.59 4.68
C PRO A 35 -14.08 -17.57 5.21
N TYR A 36 -13.03 -18.02 5.92
CA TYR A 36 -11.99 -17.14 6.45
C TYR A 36 -11.05 -16.60 5.37
N LEU A 37 -10.71 -17.44 4.38
CA LEU A 37 -9.88 -17.01 3.26
C LEU A 37 -10.66 -16.05 2.35
N LEU A 38 -11.92 -16.37 2.02
CA LEU A 38 -12.80 -15.49 1.23
C LEU A 38 -13.08 -14.15 1.94
N SER A 39 -13.26 -14.17 3.27
CA SER A 39 -13.49 -12.96 4.09
C SER A 39 -12.27 -12.02 4.15
N ARG A 40 -11.04 -12.56 4.11
CA ARG A 40 -9.84 -11.71 4.07
C ARG A 40 -9.76 -10.92 2.77
N TRP A 41 -9.96 -11.57 1.62
CA TRP A 41 -9.87 -10.87 0.34
C TRP A 41 -10.95 -9.80 0.17
N THR A 42 -12.16 -10.03 0.68
CA THR A 42 -13.22 -8.99 0.65
C THR A 42 -12.89 -7.81 1.56
N ALA A 43 -12.37 -8.05 2.77
CA ALA A 43 -11.96 -6.98 3.68
C ALA A 43 -10.81 -6.13 3.10
N TRP A 44 -9.80 -6.78 2.51
CA TRP A 44 -8.71 -6.08 1.83
C TRP A 44 -9.18 -5.32 0.59
N GLY A 45 -10.07 -5.92 -0.21
CA GLY A 45 -10.66 -5.27 -1.38
C GLY A 45 -11.47 -4.01 -1.01
N LEU A 46 -12.28 -4.09 0.05
CA LEU A 46 -13.02 -2.94 0.56
C LEU A 46 -12.08 -1.85 1.11
N MET A 47 -11.04 -2.23 1.85
CA MET A 47 -10.10 -1.27 2.42
C MET A 47 -9.27 -0.56 1.34
N ILE A 48 -8.73 -1.30 0.37
CA ILE A 48 -7.99 -0.74 -0.78
C ILE A 48 -8.90 0.12 -1.65
N GLY A 49 -10.10 -0.37 -1.98
CA GLY A 49 -11.07 0.38 -2.78
C GLY A 49 -11.47 1.70 -2.13
N THR A 50 -11.68 1.71 -0.80
CA THR A 50 -11.99 2.92 -0.04
C THR A 50 -10.80 3.89 -0.05
N LEU A 51 -9.58 3.41 0.19
CA LEU A 51 -8.37 4.25 0.15
C LEU A 51 -8.13 4.87 -1.23
N LEU A 52 -8.28 4.10 -2.31
CA LEU A 52 -8.12 4.60 -3.68
C LEU A 52 -9.23 5.59 -4.07
N GLY A 53 -10.48 5.33 -3.66
CA GLY A 53 -11.59 6.24 -3.87
C GLY A 53 -11.39 7.59 -3.16
N LEU A 54 -10.96 7.56 -1.89
CA LEU A 54 -10.63 8.77 -1.13
C LEU A 54 -9.45 9.54 -1.73
N ALA A 55 -8.41 8.85 -2.18
CA ALA A 55 -7.26 9.47 -2.83
C ALA A 55 -7.65 10.16 -4.15
N SER A 56 -8.60 9.58 -4.90
CA SER A 56 -9.03 10.11 -6.21
C SER A 56 -9.86 11.40 -6.11
N ILE A 57 -10.52 11.64 -4.98
CA ILE A 57 -11.34 12.84 -4.74
C ILE A 57 -10.54 13.91 -3.96
N SER A 58 -9.31 13.58 -3.53
CA SER A 58 -8.47 14.50 -2.78
C SER A 58 -7.94 15.63 -3.69
N PRO A 59 -8.14 16.91 -3.33
CA PRO A 59 -7.58 18.04 -4.07
C PRO A 59 -6.05 18.14 -3.93
N TRP A 60 -5.45 17.38 -3.01
CA TRP A 60 -4.02 17.37 -2.75
C TRP A 60 -3.30 16.49 -3.77
N THR A 61 -3.12 17.02 -4.98
CA THR A 61 -2.24 16.41 -5.99
C THR A 61 -0.78 16.77 -5.69
N PRO A 62 0.16 15.80 -5.62
CA PRO A 62 1.57 16.08 -5.40
C PRO A 62 2.29 16.57 -6.67
N THR A 63 1.59 16.62 -7.81
CA THR A 63 2.16 16.98 -9.10
C THR A 63 2.60 18.45 -9.18
N PRO A 64 1.84 19.47 -8.70
CA PRO A 64 2.27 20.86 -8.87
C PRO A 64 3.58 21.21 -8.14
N PRO A 65 3.80 20.79 -6.86
CA PRO A 65 5.08 21.02 -6.19
C PRO A 65 6.26 20.34 -6.89
N LEU A 66 6.05 19.13 -7.41
CA LEU A 66 7.09 18.38 -8.12
C LEU A 66 7.49 19.08 -9.41
N LEU A 67 6.51 19.51 -10.22
CA LEU A 67 6.76 20.22 -11.47
C LEU A 67 7.48 21.55 -11.22
N HIS A 68 7.05 22.31 -10.21
CA HIS A 68 7.73 23.54 -9.80
C HIS A 68 9.19 23.26 -9.39
N ALA A 69 9.46 22.21 -8.60
CA ALA A 69 10.84 21.85 -8.23
C ALA A 69 11.71 21.45 -9.44
N LEU A 70 11.14 20.75 -10.43
CA LEU A 70 11.85 20.35 -11.65
C LEU A 70 12.16 21.55 -12.56
N ALA A 71 11.25 22.51 -12.66
CA ALA A 71 11.44 23.74 -13.44
C ALA A 71 12.64 24.58 -12.96
N ARG A 72 13.12 24.40 -11.72
CA ARG A 72 14.33 25.07 -11.21
C ARG A 72 15.58 24.75 -12.01
N ARG A 73 15.66 23.57 -12.63
CA ARG A 73 16.92 23.09 -13.24
C ARG A 73 17.41 23.99 -14.36
N ASN A 74 16.53 24.36 -15.28
CA ASN A 74 16.81 25.25 -16.41
C ASN A 74 15.50 25.60 -17.13
N CYS A 75 15.58 26.57 -18.05
CA CYS A 75 14.44 27.00 -18.83
C CYS A 75 13.94 25.97 -19.86
N ALA A 76 14.80 25.08 -20.38
CA ALA A 76 14.34 24.03 -21.28
C ALA A 76 13.39 23.06 -20.57
N THR A 77 13.74 22.61 -19.37
CA THR A 77 12.89 21.78 -18.51
C THR A 77 11.62 22.52 -18.12
N ALA A 78 11.69 23.81 -17.77
CA ALA A 78 10.48 24.59 -17.47
C ALA A 78 9.54 24.69 -18.68
N SER A 79 10.06 24.89 -19.90
CA SER A 79 9.27 24.90 -21.14
C SER A 79 8.70 23.54 -21.50
N GLU A 80 9.47 22.45 -21.36
CA GLU A 80 9.00 21.08 -21.58
C GLU A 80 7.85 20.70 -20.65
N LEU A 81 7.86 21.21 -19.42
CA LEU A 81 6.79 21.02 -18.44
C LEU A 81 5.58 21.95 -18.68
N GLY A 82 5.63 22.85 -19.67
CA GLY A 82 4.59 23.84 -19.92
C GLY A 82 4.46 24.91 -18.83
N LEU A 83 5.54 25.12 -18.06
CA LEU A 83 5.61 26.06 -16.95
C LEU A 83 6.37 27.35 -17.30
N ALA A 84 6.87 27.50 -18.53
CA ALA A 84 7.56 28.71 -18.97
C ALA A 84 6.81 29.37 -20.14
N PRO A 85 6.76 30.71 -20.20
CA PRO A 85 7.27 31.66 -19.20
C PRO A 85 6.42 31.66 -17.91
N ALA A 86 7.03 31.96 -16.77
CA ALA A 86 6.35 32.02 -15.47
C ALA A 86 6.61 33.34 -14.75
N GLN A 87 5.58 33.86 -14.07
CA GLN A 87 5.66 35.06 -13.24
C GLN A 87 5.92 34.72 -11.77
N ARG A 88 6.41 35.70 -10.99
CA ARG A 88 6.54 35.57 -9.52
C ARG A 88 5.24 35.04 -8.88
N GLY A 89 5.35 33.91 -8.19
CA GLY A 89 4.23 33.24 -7.52
C GLY A 89 3.56 32.14 -8.36
N GLU A 90 3.89 32.02 -9.65
CA GLU A 90 3.40 30.94 -10.50
C GLU A 90 4.27 29.67 -10.40
N LEU A 91 3.66 28.54 -10.74
CA LEU A 91 4.39 27.28 -10.90
C LEU A 91 5.41 27.46 -12.04
N GLY A 92 6.66 27.06 -11.83
CA GLY A 92 7.75 27.28 -12.78
C GLY A 92 8.68 28.45 -12.48
N TYR A 93 8.24 29.45 -11.68
CA TYR A 93 9.08 30.60 -11.38
C TYR A 93 10.21 30.25 -10.39
N TRP A 94 11.43 30.60 -10.78
CA TRP A 94 12.61 30.58 -9.92
C TRP A 94 13.45 31.82 -10.20
N GLU A 95 13.90 32.49 -9.14
CA GLU A 95 14.82 33.64 -9.27
C GLU A 95 16.09 33.29 -10.04
N SER A 96 16.57 32.04 -9.94
CA SER A 96 17.72 31.56 -10.71
C SER A 96 17.49 31.53 -12.22
N ASN A 97 16.24 31.49 -12.66
CA ASN A 97 15.82 31.45 -14.06
C ASN A 97 15.38 32.82 -14.58
N ASP A 98 15.31 33.84 -13.71
CA ASP A 98 14.95 35.22 -14.00
C ASP A 98 16.24 36.05 -14.09
N ARG A 99 16.81 36.11 -15.30
CA ARG A 99 18.18 36.60 -15.52
C ARG A 99 18.32 38.11 -15.34
N ASP A 100 17.25 38.86 -15.61
CA ASP A 100 17.15 40.31 -15.48
C ASP A 100 16.33 40.75 -14.25
N ALA A 101 15.84 39.79 -13.47
CA ALA A 101 15.13 39.99 -12.19
C ALA A 101 13.84 40.80 -12.31
N ASP A 102 13.25 40.88 -13.49
CA ASP A 102 12.07 41.70 -13.75
C ASP A 102 10.76 41.02 -13.32
N GLY A 103 10.84 39.74 -12.93
CA GLY A 103 9.75 38.95 -12.39
C GLY A 103 9.15 37.94 -13.34
N ILE A 104 9.76 37.76 -14.51
CA ILE A 104 9.33 36.77 -15.49
C ILE A 104 10.52 35.84 -15.79
N ALA A 105 10.42 34.61 -15.32
CA ALA A 105 11.41 33.58 -15.60
C ALA A 105 11.20 32.96 -16.99
N CYS A 106 12.31 32.58 -17.63
CA CYS A 106 12.33 31.79 -18.86
C CYS A 106 11.55 32.37 -20.04
N GLU A 107 11.60 33.67 -20.21
CA GLU A 107 11.04 34.37 -21.36
C GLU A 107 11.84 34.20 -22.66
N ALA A 108 11.17 34.42 -23.80
CA ALA A 108 11.81 34.47 -25.11
C ALA A 108 12.62 35.78 -25.27
N TRP A 109 13.92 35.72 -24.97
CA TRP A 109 14.85 36.85 -25.18
C TRP A 109 15.14 37.10 -26.67
N PRO A 110 15.34 38.38 -27.10
CA PRO A 110 15.34 39.60 -26.29
C PRO A 110 13.97 40.28 -26.19
N ARG A 111 13.61 40.73 -24.98
CA ARG A 111 12.53 41.70 -24.78
C ARG A 111 12.98 43.06 -25.30
N ARG A 112 12.23 43.63 -26.23
CA ARG A 112 12.43 45.03 -26.63
C ARG A 112 11.83 45.91 -25.54
N HIS A 113 12.67 46.44 -24.66
CA HIS A 113 12.31 47.53 -23.77
C HIS A 113 12.31 48.82 -24.62
N ASN A 114 11.17 49.50 -24.71
CA ASN A 114 11.01 50.79 -25.40
C ASN A 114 10.95 51.91 -24.36
#